data_AF-A0A254PVB4-F1
#
_entry.id   AF-A0A254PVB4-F1
#
_cell.length_a   1.000
_cell.length_b   1.000
_cell.length_c   1.000
_cell.angle_alpha   90.00
_cell.angle_beta   90.00
_cell.angle_gamma   90.00
#
_symmetry.space_group_name_H-M   'P 1'
#
loop_
_entity.id
_entity.type
_entity.pdbx_description
1 polymer ?
#
loop_
_entity_poly.entity_id
_entity_poly.type
_entity_poly.pdbx_seq_one_letter_code
_entity_poly.pdbx_strand_id
1 'polypeptide(L)'
;PIVQDFTATILRGDKVGLLGPNGAGKTTLLKLILGTIAPDSGSATMGTRIEVAYFDQMREGLDLNASLEDYISPGSEWIEINGNKKHVKSYLSDFLFAPERTNSPVSTLSGGERNRLLLARLFARPANVLVLDEPTNDLDIDTLDLLEQLLQDYKGTVFLVSHDRYFLDNVVTSIIAHEGDGFWREYEGGYEDWKIQKARSDQIRASNAKAANKVEPKAEVKQALKAEVKPVAKSGVQKLNGKERQELETLPLQIEELETEQADIGIAMSNPDLYKNEPELAASMQARLTEITSQLEQKLQRWELLLGRSES
;
A
#
# COMPACT_ATOMS: atom_id res chain seq x y z
N PRO A 1 2.76 21.55 -4.75
CA PRO A 1 2.95 21.24 -3.31
C PRO A 1 2.63 19.75 -3.07
N ILE A 2 3.37 19.06 -2.20
CA ILE A 2 3.18 17.61 -1.98
C ILE A 2 2.01 17.34 -1.02
N VAL A 3 1.80 18.25 -0.05
CA VAL A 3 0.68 18.24 0.88
C VAL A 3 0.12 19.66 0.95
N GLN A 4 -1.21 19.81 0.86
CA GLN A 4 -1.94 21.08 0.96
C GLN A 4 -3.07 20.96 1.97
N ASP A 5 -3.14 21.92 2.90
CA ASP A 5 -4.24 22.11 3.87
C ASP A 5 -4.73 20.82 4.56
N PHE A 6 -3.82 19.88 4.82
CA PHE A 6 -4.14 18.61 5.46
C PHE A 6 -4.25 18.79 6.98
N THR A 7 -5.34 18.28 7.55
CA THR A 7 -5.56 18.24 9.01
C THR A 7 -6.01 16.84 9.38
N ALA A 8 -5.31 16.23 10.34
CA ALA A 8 -5.67 14.95 10.92
C ALA A 8 -5.17 14.90 12.38
N THR A 9 -5.77 14.04 13.19
CA THR A 9 -5.32 13.77 14.56
C THR A 9 -5.20 12.27 14.73
N ILE A 10 -3.97 11.80 14.94
CA ILE A 10 -3.67 10.37 15.05
C ILE A 10 -3.46 10.05 16.53
N LEU A 11 -4.26 9.13 17.03
CA LEU A 11 -4.26 8.67 18.40
C LEU A 11 -3.41 7.40 18.56
N ARG A 12 -3.12 7.06 19.82
CA ARG A 12 -2.41 5.81 20.13
C ARG A 12 -3.30 4.62 19.85
N GLY A 13 -2.77 3.64 19.12
CA GLY A 13 -3.51 2.44 18.73
C GLY A 13 -4.19 2.55 17.37
N ASP A 14 -4.18 3.73 16.75
CA ASP A 14 -4.71 3.92 15.40
C ASP A 14 -3.89 3.11 14.39
N LYS A 15 -4.59 2.50 13.43
CA LYS A 15 -4.00 1.78 12.33
C LYS A 15 -4.38 2.52 11.07
N VAL A 16 -3.44 3.30 10.55
CA VAL A 16 -3.69 4.27 9.49
C VAL A 16 -3.13 3.74 8.18
N GLY A 17 -4.01 3.45 7.23
CA GLY A 17 -3.65 3.12 5.85
C GLY A 17 -3.33 4.38 5.04
N LEU A 18 -2.30 4.34 4.20
CA LEU A 18 -1.98 5.41 3.25
C LEU A 18 -2.22 4.94 1.83
N LEU A 19 -3.13 5.62 1.13
CA LEU A 19 -3.46 5.34 -0.26
C LEU A 19 -3.03 6.47 -1.19
N GLY A 20 -2.46 6.11 -2.33
CA GLY A 20 -2.12 7.04 -3.39
C GLY A 20 -1.15 6.44 -4.40
N PRO A 21 -1.05 7.03 -5.61
CA PRO A 21 -0.15 6.54 -6.64
C PRO A 21 1.31 6.61 -6.21
N ASN A 22 2.17 5.89 -6.93
CA ASN A 22 3.62 5.98 -6.70
C ASN A 22 4.11 7.38 -7.07
N GLY A 23 4.94 7.95 -6.19
CA GLY A 23 5.36 9.35 -6.32
C GLY A 23 4.35 10.40 -5.83
N ALA A 24 3.17 10.02 -5.32
CA ALA A 24 2.21 10.96 -4.73
C ALA A 24 2.73 11.69 -3.47
N GLY A 25 3.79 11.15 -2.85
CA GLY A 25 4.38 11.71 -1.63
C GLY A 25 3.94 11.03 -0.33
N LYS A 26 3.46 9.78 -0.37
CA LYS A 26 3.11 8.97 0.83
C LYS A 26 4.22 8.99 1.89
N THR A 27 5.45 8.69 1.48
CA THR A 27 6.63 8.72 2.35
C THR A 27 6.93 10.12 2.88
N THR A 28 6.68 11.16 2.07
CA THR A 28 6.85 12.57 2.51
C THR A 28 5.81 12.93 3.56
N LEU A 29 4.55 12.54 3.36
CA LEU A 29 3.48 12.73 4.34
C LEU A 29 3.80 12.02 5.66
N LEU A 30 4.25 10.76 5.60
CA LEU A 30 4.71 10.04 6.79
C LEU A 30 5.84 10.76 7.52
N LYS A 31 6.83 11.26 6.78
CA LYS A 31 7.94 12.01 7.36
C LYS A 31 7.49 13.32 8.03
N LEU A 32 6.48 13.99 7.48
CA LEU A 32 5.86 15.18 8.07
C LEU A 32 5.09 14.83 9.34
N ILE A 33 4.26 13.78 9.30
CA ILE A 33 3.49 13.28 10.46
C ILE A 33 4.43 12.91 11.60
N LEU A 34 5.51 12.19 11.30
CA LEU A 34 6.50 11.72 12.27
C LEU A 34 7.52 12.79 12.67
N GLY A 35 7.38 14.04 12.20
CA GLY A 35 8.24 15.16 12.58
C GLY A 35 9.69 15.05 12.12
N THR A 36 10.00 14.14 11.20
CA THR A 36 11.35 14.01 10.62
C THR A 36 11.64 15.09 9.58
N ILE A 37 10.59 15.69 9.01
CA ILE A 37 10.65 16.86 8.13
C ILE A 37 9.71 17.92 8.70
N ALA A 38 10.14 19.18 8.68
CA ALA A 38 9.31 20.31 9.09
C ALA A 38 8.36 20.71 7.95
N PRO A 39 7.11 21.10 8.26
CA PRO A 39 6.20 21.61 7.24
C PRO A 39 6.61 23.01 6.78
N ASP A 40 6.42 23.31 5.50
CA ASP A 40 6.66 24.66 4.94
C ASP A 40 5.69 25.70 5.52
N SER A 41 4.48 25.27 5.86
CA SER A 41 3.43 26.06 6.51
C SER A 41 2.56 25.19 7.43
N GLY A 42 1.97 25.80 8.45
CA GLY A 42 1.18 25.09 9.46
C GLY A 42 2.03 24.53 10.60
N SER A 43 1.52 23.51 11.30
CA SER A 43 2.18 22.91 12.47
C SER A 43 1.91 21.42 12.55
N ALA A 44 2.93 20.62 12.85
CA ALA A 44 2.81 19.22 13.23
C ALA A 44 3.32 19.05 14.66
N THR A 45 2.50 18.48 15.54
CA THR A 45 2.87 18.25 16.95
C THR A 45 2.87 16.77 17.24
N MET A 46 4.00 16.29 17.75
CA MET A 46 4.21 14.90 18.11
C MET A 46 4.00 14.68 19.61
N GLY A 47 3.48 13.51 19.95
CA GLY A 47 3.42 13.06 21.35
C GLY A 47 4.83 12.84 21.94
N THR A 48 4.90 12.70 23.27
CA THR A 48 6.17 12.41 23.95
C THR A 48 6.50 10.92 23.91
N ARG A 49 7.80 10.57 23.88
CA ARG A 49 8.33 9.20 23.93
C ARG A 49 7.86 8.32 22.76
N ILE A 50 7.91 8.86 21.55
CA ILE A 50 7.60 8.10 20.34
C ILE A 50 8.85 7.32 19.91
N GLU A 51 8.70 6.01 19.76
CA GLU A 51 9.72 5.07 19.30
C GLU A 51 9.21 4.45 17.99
N VAL A 52 9.74 4.96 16.88
CA VAL A 52 9.32 4.56 15.53
C VAL A 52 10.20 3.41 15.04
N ALA A 53 9.58 2.37 14.49
CA ALA A 53 10.27 1.31 13.77
C ALA A 53 9.76 1.24 12.32
N TYR A 54 10.70 1.32 11.37
CA TYR A 54 10.44 1.16 9.94
C TYR A 54 10.78 -0.27 9.51
N PHE A 55 9.86 -0.94 8.82
CA PHE A 55 10.09 -2.31 8.35
C PHE A 55 11.14 -2.39 7.25
N ASP A 56 11.09 -1.49 6.25
CA ASP A 56 11.99 -1.52 5.09
C ASP A 56 13.47 -1.39 5.49
N GLN A 57 13.79 -0.55 6.49
CA GLN A 57 15.16 -0.38 7.00
C GLN A 57 15.77 -1.66 7.61
N MET A 58 14.95 -2.64 7.99
CA MET A 58 15.45 -3.87 8.60
C MET A 58 16.00 -4.86 7.56
N ARG A 59 15.64 -4.69 6.27
CA ARG A 59 16.12 -5.53 5.16
C ARG A 59 17.63 -5.33 4.91
N GLU A 60 18.15 -4.13 5.12
CA GLU A 60 19.54 -3.78 4.82
C GLU A 60 20.56 -4.21 5.90
N GLY A 61 20.09 -4.75 7.03
CA GLY A 61 20.92 -5.04 8.21
C GLY A 61 20.92 -6.50 8.68
N LEU A 62 20.70 -7.47 7.76
CA LEU A 62 20.73 -8.89 8.07
C LEU A 62 22.17 -9.41 8.22
N ASP A 63 22.58 -9.73 9.45
CA ASP A 63 23.78 -10.54 9.67
C ASP A 63 23.46 -12.00 9.32
N LEU A 64 23.91 -12.42 8.14
CA LEU A 64 23.63 -13.75 7.58
C LEU A 64 24.34 -14.89 8.34
N ASN A 65 25.33 -14.57 9.18
CA ASN A 65 26.10 -15.55 9.94
C ASN A 65 25.57 -15.73 11.37
N ALA A 66 24.77 -14.80 11.87
CA ALA A 66 24.13 -14.93 13.18
C ALA A 66 23.13 -16.09 13.19
N SER A 67 22.96 -16.72 14.36
CA SER A 67 21.86 -17.66 14.59
C SER A 67 20.52 -16.92 14.61
N LEU A 68 19.41 -17.62 14.38
CA LEU A 68 18.08 -16.98 14.46
C LEU A 68 17.82 -16.42 15.86
N GLU A 69 18.25 -17.12 16.90
CA GLU A 69 18.12 -16.67 18.29
C GLU A 69 18.89 -15.36 18.54
N ASP A 70 20.17 -15.33 18.15
CA ASP A 70 21.02 -14.15 18.30
C ASP A 70 20.51 -12.97 17.47
N TYR A 71 19.89 -13.24 16.32
CA TYR A 71 19.34 -12.20 15.46
C TYR A 71 18.14 -11.48 16.10
N ILE A 72 17.27 -12.24 16.79
CA ILE A 72 16.13 -11.69 17.51
C ILE A 72 16.56 -11.02 18.81
N SER A 73 17.39 -11.68 19.61
CA SER A 73 17.83 -11.21 20.93
C SER A 73 19.33 -11.41 21.11
N PRO A 74 20.16 -10.45 20.64
CA PRO A 74 21.61 -10.57 20.72
C PRO A 74 22.06 -10.70 22.18
N GLY A 75 22.64 -11.85 22.53
CA GLY A 75 23.18 -12.12 23.87
C GLY A 75 22.16 -12.40 24.97
N SER A 76 20.91 -12.72 24.63
CA SER A 76 19.87 -13.11 25.60
C SER A 76 18.94 -14.18 25.03
N GLU A 77 18.67 -15.24 25.80
CA GLU A 77 17.67 -16.27 25.46
C GLU A 77 16.21 -15.80 25.72
N TRP A 78 16.05 -14.59 26.24
CA TRP A 78 14.77 -13.97 26.59
C TRP A 78 14.55 -12.68 25.82
N ILE A 79 13.29 -12.43 25.48
CA ILE A 79 12.79 -11.16 24.96
C ILE A 79 11.68 -10.64 25.85
N GLU A 80 11.52 -9.31 25.87
CA GLU A 80 10.45 -8.65 26.60
C GLU A 80 9.55 -7.93 25.59
N ILE A 81 8.30 -8.39 25.49
CA ILE A 81 7.31 -7.83 24.58
C ILE A 81 6.15 -7.33 25.42
N ASN A 82 5.86 -6.02 25.35
CA ASN A 82 4.79 -5.39 26.12
C ASN A 82 4.86 -5.68 27.64
N GLY A 83 6.07 -5.78 28.20
CA GLY A 83 6.31 -6.10 29.62
C GLY A 83 6.22 -7.58 29.99
N ASN A 84 5.96 -8.47 29.02
CA ASN A 84 5.96 -9.92 29.22
C ASN A 84 7.27 -10.53 28.75
N LYS A 85 7.95 -11.28 29.62
CA LYS A 85 9.15 -12.04 29.27
C LYS A 85 8.78 -13.35 28.60
N LYS A 86 9.32 -13.60 27.41
CA LYS A 86 9.14 -14.85 26.64
C LYS A 86 10.50 -15.40 26.21
N HIS A 87 10.63 -16.72 26.18
CA HIS A 87 11.82 -17.39 25.68
C HIS A 87 11.90 -17.25 24.14
N VAL A 88 13.09 -16.98 23.59
CA VAL A 88 13.27 -16.72 22.15
C VAL A 88 12.79 -17.88 21.29
N LYS A 89 13.11 -19.13 21.65
CA LYS A 89 12.60 -20.33 20.94
C LYS A 89 11.08 -20.37 20.84
N SER A 90 10.38 -20.12 21.95
CA SER A 90 8.91 -20.10 21.97
C SER A 90 8.35 -18.95 21.14
N TYR A 91 9.04 -17.82 21.11
CA TYR A 91 8.66 -16.69 20.26
C TYR A 91 8.86 -16.99 18.78
N LEU A 92 10.01 -17.54 18.39
CA LEU A 92 10.29 -17.98 17.03
C LEU A 92 9.27 -19.03 16.54
N SER A 93 8.79 -19.91 17.43
CA SER A 93 7.71 -20.84 17.10
C SER A 93 6.38 -20.14 16.80
N ASP A 94 6.06 -19.00 17.42
CA ASP A 94 4.87 -18.22 17.04
C ASP A 94 5.00 -17.68 15.59
N PHE A 95 6.23 -17.45 15.13
CA PHE A 95 6.56 -17.05 13.76
C PHE A 95 6.81 -18.25 12.83
N LEU A 96 6.25 -19.41 13.19
CA LEU A 96 6.29 -20.64 12.38
C LEU A 96 7.70 -21.20 12.13
N PHE A 97 8.68 -20.86 12.99
CA PHE A 97 9.99 -21.51 12.96
C PHE A 97 10.00 -22.77 13.83
N ALA A 98 10.44 -23.88 13.22
CA ALA A 98 10.66 -25.13 13.94
C ALA A 98 11.76 -24.97 15.02
N PRO A 99 11.57 -25.50 16.24
CA PRO A 99 12.53 -25.35 17.34
C PRO A 99 13.95 -25.83 17.01
N GLU A 100 14.11 -26.78 16.10
CA GLU A 100 15.40 -27.32 15.69
C GLU A 100 16.19 -26.33 14.82
N ARG A 101 15.50 -25.39 14.17
CA ARG A 101 16.10 -24.40 13.26
C ARG A 101 16.56 -23.13 13.96
N THR A 102 16.26 -22.93 15.24
CA THR A 102 16.54 -21.67 15.94
C THR A 102 18.05 -21.36 16.04
N ASN A 103 18.88 -22.40 16.08
CA ASN A 103 20.35 -22.27 16.08
C ASN A 103 20.97 -22.18 14.68
N SER A 104 20.17 -22.32 13.62
CA SER A 104 20.67 -22.27 12.25
C SER A 104 21.05 -20.84 11.85
N PRO A 105 22.07 -20.66 10.99
CA PRO A 105 22.41 -19.35 10.46
C PRO A 105 21.30 -18.77 9.59
N VAL A 106 21.09 -17.45 9.65
CA VAL A 106 20.10 -16.72 8.83
C VAL A 106 20.31 -16.95 7.32
N SER A 107 21.55 -17.14 6.87
CA SER A 107 21.88 -17.47 5.48
C SER A 107 21.13 -18.70 4.93
N THR A 108 20.76 -19.65 5.78
CA THR A 108 20.08 -20.90 5.40
C THR A 108 18.59 -20.73 5.10
N LEU A 109 18.00 -19.60 5.50
CA LEU A 109 16.58 -19.31 5.31
C LEU A 109 16.26 -18.95 3.85
N SER A 110 15.07 -19.37 3.40
CA SER A 110 14.47 -18.92 2.15
C SER A 110 14.10 -17.42 2.20
N GLY A 111 13.74 -16.81 1.07
CA GLY A 111 13.31 -15.41 1.02
C GLY A 111 12.12 -15.12 1.95
N GLY A 112 11.07 -15.94 1.89
CA GLY A 112 9.89 -15.81 2.75
C GLY A 112 10.20 -16.06 4.24
N GLU A 113 11.05 -17.05 4.54
CA GLU A 113 11.51 -17.29 5.91
C GLU A 113 12.33 -16.12 6.46
N ARG A 114 13.17 -15.47 5.63
CA ARG A 114 13.88 -14.25 6.03
C ARG A 114 12.91 -13.12 6.32
N ASN A 115 11.86 -12.96 5.51
CA ASN A 115 10.85 -11.92 5.73
C ASN A 115 10.08 -12.17 7.04
N ARG A 116 9.71 -13.42 7.33
CA ARG A 116 9.17 -13.81 8.65
C ARG A 116 10.09 -13.47 9.81
N LEU A 117 11.39 -13.74 9.67
CA LEU A 117 12.37 -13.42 10.69
C LEU A 117 12.50 -11.91 10.91
N LEU A 118 12.40 -11.11 9.85
CA LEU A 118 12.39 -9.65 9.93
C LEU A 118 11.17 -9.15 10.69
N LEU A 119 9.98 -9.71 10.42
CA LEU A 119 8.76 -9.40 11.17
C LEU A 119 8.93 -9.77 12.65
N ALA A 120 9.45 -10.96 12.96
CA ALA A 120 9.76 -11.36 14.34
C ALA A 120 10.69 -10.35 15.02
N ARG A 121 11.74 -9.88 14.33
CA ARG A 121 12.66 -8.90 14.89
C ARG A 121 12.01 -7.53 15.09
N LEU A 122 11.11 -7.12 14.20
CA LEU A 122 10.38 -5.87 14.30
C LEU A 122 9.52 -5.84 15.57
N PHE A 123 8.73 -6.89 15.79
CA PHE A 123 7.82 -6.99 16.94
C PHE A 123 8.53 -7.33 18.27
N ALA A 124 9.75 -7.85 18.23
CA ALA A 124 10.57 -8.06 19.43
C ALA A 124 11.17 -6.76 20.00
N ARG A 125 11.22 -5.67 19.21
CA ARG A 125 11.76 -4.39 19.67
C ARG A 125 10.69 -3.55 20.36
N PRO A 126 11.07 -2.74 21.38
CA PRO A 126 10.19 -1.73 21.92
C PRO A 126 10.00 -0.64 20.86
N ALA A 127 8.86 -0.68 20.18
CA ALA A 127 8.39 0.37 19.31
C ALA A 127 6.92 0.62 19.66
N ASN A 128 6.49 1.87 19.61
CA ASN A 128 5.08 2.24 19.81
C ASN A 128 4.45 2.89 18.56
N VAL A 129 5.25 3.10 17.52
CA VAL A 129 4.81 3.44 16.18
C VAL A 129 5.49 2.53 15.17
N LEU A 130 4.72 1.79 14.40
CA LEU A 130 5.21 0.97 13.29
C LEU A 130 4.94 1.66 11.97
N VAL A 131 5.92 1.63 11.07
CA VAL A 131 5.75 2.08 9.68
C VAL A 131 6.09 0.91 8.76
N LEU A 132 5.09 0.45 8.02
CA LEU A 132 5.17 -0.68 7.12
C LEU A 132 4.92 -0.18 5.70
N ASP A 133 5.95 -0.28 4.85
CA ASP A 133 5.87 0.08 3.44
C ASP A 133 5.92 -1.19 2.60
N GLU A 134 4.81 -1.47 1.90
CA GLU A 134 4.53 -2.70 1.17
C GLU A 134 4.91 -3.99 1.91
N PRO A 135 4.37 -4.24 3.11
CA PRO A 135 4.78 -5.38 3.93
C PRO A 135 4.27 -6.72 3.41
N THR A 136 3.25 -6.72 2.56
CA THR A 136 2.66 -7.93 1.94
C THR A 136 3.54 -8.50 0.82
N ASN A 137 4.51 -7.73 0.32
CA ASN A 137 5.43 -8.21 -0.70
C ASN A 137 6.28 -9.37 -0.17
N ASP A 138 6.44 -10.39 -1.02
CA ASP A 138 7.27 -11.57 -0.75
C ASP A 138 6.81 -12.41 0.45
N LEU A 139 5.54 -12.28 0.87
CA LEU A 139 4.92 -13.11 1.91
C LEU A 139 4.11 -14.27 1.33
N ASP A 140 4.22 -15.43 1.99
CA ASP A 140 3.27 -16.53 1.81
C ASP A 140 1.97 -16.24 2.56
N ILE A 141 0.89 -16.97 2.22
CA ILE A 141 -0.44 -16.76 2.80
C ILE A 141 -0.41 -16.92 4.33
N ASP A 142 0.26 -17.96 4.83
CA ASP A 142 0.36 -18.22 6.27
C ASP A 142 1.05 -17.06 7.02
N THR A 143 2.07 -16.44 6.42
CA THR A 143 2.74 -15.28 7.02
C THR A 143 1.90 -14.01 6.92
N LEU A 144 1.13 -13.85 5.85
CA LEU A 144 0.20 -12.74 5.70
C LEU A 144 -0.86 -12.78 6.81
N ASP A 145 -1.48 -13.95 7.03
CA ASP A 145 -2.46 -14.16 8.10
C ASP A 145 -1.84 -13.88 9.48
N LEU A 146 -0.61 -14.35 9.72
CA LEU A 146 0.12 -14.06 10.95
C LEU A 146 0.36 -12.55 11.11
N LEU A 147 0.77 -11.86 10.05
CA LEU A 147 1.03 -10.43 10.08
C LEU A 147 -0.26 -9.65 10.38
N GLU A 148 -1.38 -10.02 9.77
CA GLU A 148 -2.69 -9.43 10.08
C GLU A 148 -3.01 -9.54 11.57
N GLN A 149 -2.88 -10.73 12.14
CA GLN A 149 -3.11 -10.97 13.57
C GLN A 149 -2.19 -10.14 14.46
N LEU A 150 -0.89 -10.12 14.15
CA LEU A 150 0.10 -9.33 14.90
C LEU A 150 -0.22 -7.83 14.88
N LEU A 151 -0.62 -7.30 13.73
CA LEU A 151 -1.02 -5.89 13.60
C LEU A 151 -2.35 -5.59 14.26
N GLN A 152 -3.30 -6.53 14.23
CA GLN A 152 -4.57 -6.39 14.94
C GLN A 152 -4.38 -6.30 16.45
N ASP A 153 -3.49 -7.13 17.01
CA ASP A 153 -3.22 -7.17 18.45
C ASP A 153 -2.27 -6.07 18.95
N TYR A 154 -1.48 -5.50 18.05
CA TYR A 154 -0.52 -4.45 18.37
C TYR A 154 -1.22 -3.22 18.99
N LYS A 155 -0.71 -2.79 20.14
CA LYS A 155 -1.29 -1.68 20.94
C LYS A 155 -0.74 -0.31 20.58
N GLY A 156 0.34 -0.26 19.80
CA GLY A 156 0.89 0.99 19.27
C GLY A 156 0.15 1.46 18.03
N THR A 157 0.60 2.59 17.49
CA THR A 157 0.06 3.13 16.23
C THR A 157 0.76 2.45 15.05
N VAL A 158 0.01 2.14 14.00
CA VAL A 158 0.54 1.53 12.77
C VAL A 158 0.28 2.47 11.60
N PHE A 159 1.30 2.70 10.79
CA PHE A 159 1.18 3.31 9.48
C PHE A 159 1.44 2.26 8.42
N LEU A 160 0.46 2.07 7.54
CA LEU A 160 0.46 1.03 6.53
C LEU A 160 0.40 1.63 5.14
N VAL A 161 1.43 1.42 4.35
CA VAL A 161 1.41 1.67 2.90
C VAL A 161 1.32 0.31 2.23
N SER A 162 0.21 0.03 1.58
CA SER A 162 0.03 -1.22 0.84
C SER A 162 -0.91 -1.01 -0.33
N HIS A 163 -0.70 -1.78 -1.39
CA HIS A 163 -1.65 -1.93 -2.48
C HIS A 163 -2.67 -3.07 -2.27
N ASP A 164 -2.49 -3.89 -1.23
CA ASP A 164 -3.40 -4.99 -0.91
C ASP A 164 -4.65 -4.47 -0.18
N ARG A 165 -5.79 -4.57 -0.88
CA ARG A 165 -7.09 -4.07 -0.42
C ARG A 165 -7.64 -4.90 0.74
N TYR A 166 -7.50 -6.21 0.68
CA TYR A 166 -8.01 -7.13 1.69
C TYR A 166 -7.25 -6.94 3.00
N PHE A 167 -5.93 -6.86 2.90
CA PHE A 167 -5.07 -6.61 4.04
C PHE A 167 -5.35 -5.24 4.70
N LEU A 168 -5.57 -4.20 3.89
CA LEU A 168 -5.98 -2.89 4.40
C LEU A 168 -7.32 -2.97 5.13
N ASP A 169 -8.34 -3.59 4.54
CA ASP A 169 -9.67 -3.75 5.15
C ASP A 169 -9.63 -4.51 6.50
N ASN A 170 -8.76 -5.52 6.61
CA ASN A 170 -8.66 -6.33 7.82
C ASN A 170 -7.88 -5.64 8.95
N VAL A 171 -6.96 -4.73 8.64
CA VAL A 171 -6.00 -4.19 9.61
C VAL A 171 -6.30 -2.74 9.99
N VAL A 172 -6.65 -1.87 9.03
CA VAL A 172 -6.69 -0.42 9.26
C VAL A 172 -8.00 0.03 9.90
N THR A 173 -7.91 1.09 10.72
CA THR A 173 -9.06 1.78 11.33
C THR A 173 -9.42 3.06 10.59
N SER A 174 -8.46 3.67 9.91
CA SER A 174 -8.67 4.83 9.04
C SER A 174 -7.74 4.79 7.84
N ILE A 175 -8.12 5.52 6.79
CA ILE A 175 -7.35 5.65 5.57
C ILE A 175 -7.10 7.13 5.28
N ILE A 176 -5.84 7.49 5.08
CA ILE A 176 -5.43 8.76 4.50
C ILE A 176 -5.16 8.55 3.02
N ALA A 177 -6.02 9.11 2.16
CA ALA A 177 -5.92 8.96 0.72
C ALA A 177 -5.53 10.28 0.03
N HIS A 178 -4.69 10.14 -1.00
CA HIS A 178 -4.37 11.22 -1.92
C HIS A 178 -5.52 11.43 -2.93
N GLU A 179 -6.10 12.64 -2.94
CA GLU A 179 -7.19 13.03 -3.85
C GLU A 179 -6.72 13.78 -5.11
N GLY A 180 -5.41 14.01 -5.28
CA GLY A 180 -4.88 14.81 -6.40
C GLY A 180 -4.31 16.15 -5.95
N ASP A 181 -3.40 16.73 -6.73
CA ASP A 181 -2.81 18.06 -6.51
C ASP A 181 -2.24 18.32 -5.11
N GLY A 182 -1.81 17.27 -4.39
CA GLY A 182 -1.32 17.37 -3.01
C GLY A 182 -2.42 17.49 -1.95
N PHE A 183 -3.69 17.30 -2.31
CA PHE A 183 -4.78 17.17 -1.35
C PHE A 183 -4.80 15.75 -0.77
N TRP A 184 -4.81 15.70 0.56
CA TRP A 184 -4.92 14.46 1.33
C TRP A 184 -6.18 14.55 2.19
N ARG A 185 -6.85 13.42 2.39
CA ARG A 185 -8.05 13.35 3.22
C ARG A 185 -8.05 12.05 4.02
N GLU A 186 -8.45 12.17 5.28
CA GLU A 186 -8.70 11.04 6.15
C GLU A 186 -10.16 10.56 6.03
N TYR A 187 -10.33 9.25 6.03
CA TYR A 187 -11.59 8.53 6.00
C TYR A 187 -11.60 7.49 7.12
N GLU A 188 -12.69 7.40 7.85
CA GLU A 188 -12.88 6.34 8.83
C GLU A 188 -13.24 5.02 8.11
N GLY A 189 -12.66 3.92 8.56
CA GLY A 189 -12.87 2.59 8.01
C GLY A 189 -11.77 2.11 7.07
N GLY A 190 -12.05 0.98 6.42
CA GLY A 190 -11.14 0.29 5.51
C GLY A 190 -11.13 0.86 4.09
N TYR A 191 -10.52 0.11 3.17
CA TYR A 191 -10.46 0.41 1.75
C TYR A 191 -11.85 0.48 1.10
N GLU A 192 -12.75 -0.46 1.39
CA GLU A 192 -14.09 -0.44 0.81
C GLU A 192 -14.93 0.74 1.34
N ASP A 193 -14.77 1.10 2.62
CA ASP A 193 -15.40 2.30 3.19
C ASP A 193 -14.91 3.57 2.49
N TRP A 194 -13.60 3.69 2.30
CA TRP A 194 -12.99 4.78 1.54
C TRP A 194 -13.56 4.89 0.14
N LYS A 195 -13.65 3.77 -0.60
CA LYS A 195 -14.15 3.73 -1.98
C LYS A 195 -15.60 4.23 -2.08
N ILE A 196 -16.46 3.82 -1.15
CA ILE A 196 -17.85 4.28 -1.08
C ILE A 196 -17.91 5.79 -0.77
N GLN A 197 -17.13 6.25 0.21
CA GLN A 197 -17.09 7.66 0.62
C GLN A 197 -16.54 8.56 -0.49
N LYS A 198 -15.49 8.13 -1.18
CA LYS A 198 -14.89 8.83 -2.32
C LYS A 198 -15.89 8.98 -3.47
N ALA A 199 -16.56 7.89 -3.86
CA ALA A 199 -17.57 7.95 -4.92
C ALA A 199 -18.71 8.94 -4.60
N ARG A 200 -19.16 8.99 -3.34
CA ARG A 200 -20.17 9.97 -2.88
C ARG A 200 -19.63 11.40 -2.95
N SER A 201 -18.42 11.65 -2.47
CA SER A 201 -17.76 12.96 -2.52
C SER A 201 -17.61 13.46 -3.97
N ASP A 202 -17.17 12.59 -4.87
CA ASP A 202 -16.96 12.94 -6.28
C ASP A 202 -18.28 13.24 -7.00
N GLN A 203 -19.35 12.52 -6.68
CA GLN A 203 -20.70 12.82 -7.18
C GLN A 203 -21.19 14.20 -6.70
N ILE A 204 -20.98 14.53 -5.43
CA ILE A 204 -21.36 15.84 -4.87
C ILE A 204 -20.53 16.97 -5.50
N ARG A 205 -19.22 16.76 -5.68
CA ARG A 205 -18.34 17.70 -6.37
C ARG A 205 -18.77 17.92 -7.82
N ALA A 206 -19.09 16.84 -8.54
CA ALA A 206 -19.58 16.92 -9.91
C ALA A 206 -20.95 17.62 -10.01
N SER A 207 -21.86 17.41 -9.05
CA SER A 207 -23.13 18.13 -9.02
C SER A 207 -22.95 19.61 -8.70
N ASN A 208 -22.04 19.97 -7.79
CA ASN A 208 -21.74 21.35 -7.43
C ASN A 208 -21.02 22.08 -8.57
N ALA A 209 -20.10 21.43 -9.28
CA ALA A 209 -19.45 21.99 -10.47
C ALA A 209 -20.46 22.23 -11.62
N LYS A 210 -21.44 21.33 -11.80
CA LYS A 210 -22.55 21.52 -12.76
C LYS A 210 -23.52 22.63 -12.33
N ALA A 211 -23.73 22.83 -11.04
CA ALA A 211 -24.54 23.93 -10.52
C ALA A 211 -23.83 25.29 -10.63
N ALA A 212 -22.52 25.34 -10.37
CA ALA A 212 -21.69 26.54 -10.54
C ALA A 212 -21.61 27.00 -12.01
N ASN A 213 -21.58 26.06 -12.97
CA ASN A 213 -21.65 26.37 -14.40
C ASN A 213 -23.06 26.76 -14.90
N LYS A 214 -24.09 26.71 -14.04
CA LYS A 214 -25.47 27.12 -14.37
C LYS A 214 -25.83 28.53 -13.89
N VAL A 215 -24.92 29.22 -13.20
CA VAL A 215 -25.09 30.64 -12.86
C VAL A 215 -24.48 31.47 -13.99
N GLU A 216 -25.30 31.74 -15.01
CA GLU A 216 -24.96 32.66 -16.11
C GLU A 216 -24.67 34.07 -15.55
N PRO A 217 -23.52 34.69 -15.87
CA PRO A 217 -23.35 36.13 -15.73
C PRO A 217 -24.12 36.82 -16.86
N LYS A 218 -25.10 37.65 -16.49
CA LYS A 218 -25.76 38.59 -17.40
C LYS A 218 -24.70 39.43 -18.13
N ALA A 219 -24.85 39.44 -19.45
CA ALA A 219 -24.02 40.15 -20.40
C ALA A 219 -23.99 41.67 -20.18
N GLU A 220 -22.79 42.26 -20.26
CA GLU A 220 -22.58 43.60 -20.80
C GLU A 220 -21.30 43.62 -21.65
N VAL A 221 -21.38 44.33 -22.78
CA VAL A 221 -20.53 44.24 -23.97
C VAL A 221 -19.56 45.42 -24.04
N LYS A 222 -18.42 45.19 -24.72
CA LYS A 222 -17.42 46.13 -25.28
C LYS A 222 -16.17 46.31 -24.38
N GLN A 223 -14.93 46.31 -24.87
CA GLN A 223 -14.41 46.61 -26.19
C GLN A 223 -12.97 46.07 -26.35
N ALA A 224 -12.57 45.81 -27.58
CA ALA A 224 -11.28 45.27 -27.97
C ALA A 224 -10.10 46.25 -27.81
N LEU A 225 -8.93 45.75 -27.41
CA LEU A 225 -7.63 46.19 -27.92
C LEU A 225 -6.67 45.00 -28.01
N LYS A 226 -6.04 44.89 -29.19
CA LYS A 226 -5.03 43.91 -29.58
C LYS A 226 -3.68 44.24 -28.91
N ALA A 227 -2.96 43.21 -28.50
CA ALA A 227 -1.50 43.21 -28.52
C ALA A 227 -1.00 41.78 -28.74
N GLU A 228 -0.30 41.58 -29.86
CA GLU A 228 0.39 40.35 -30.23
C GLU A 228 1.64 40.16 -29.37
N VAL A 229 1.83 38.96 -28.81
CA VAL A 229 3.16 38.38 -28.57
C VAL A 229 3.08 36.88 -28.92
N LYS A 230 3.94 36.44 -29.85
CA LYS A 230 4.08 35.05 -30.29
C LYS A 230 4.92 34.21 -29.30
N PRO A 231 4.80 32.87 -29.35
CA PRO A 231 4.82 32.00 -28.18
C PRO A 231 6.19 31.34 -27.92
N VAL A 232 6.42 30.93 -26.68
CA VAL A 232 7.52 30.01 -26.31
C VAL A 232 6.91 28.77 -25.64
N ALA A 233 7.18 27.63 -26.30
CA ALA A 233 7.17 26.24 -25.85
C ALA A 233 6.01 25.73 -24.95
N LYS A 234 5.09 24.98 -25.59
CA LYS A 234 4.15 24.07 -24.94
C LYS A 234 4.87 22.76 -24.58
N SER A 235 4.90 22.37 -23.31
CA SER A 235 4.94 20.96 -22.92
C SER A 235 3.52 20.40 -23.05
N GLY A 236 3.32 19.53 -24.04
CA GLY A 236 2.00 19.04 -24.42
C GLY A 236 1.42 18.05 -23.42
N VAL A 237 0.40 18.47 -22.67
CA VAL A 237 -0.62 17.55 -22.14
C VAL A 237 -1.65 17.36 -23.26
N GLN A 238 -1.57 16.22 -23.95
CA GLN A 238 -2.55 15.86 -24.98
C GLN A 238 -3.81 15.32 -24.30
N LYS A 239 -4.90 16.10 -24.37
CA LYS A 239 -6.26 15.63 -24.02
C LYS A 239 -6.56 14.31 -24.76
N LEU A 240 -7.15 13.36 -24.04
CA LEU A 240 -7.48 12.03 -24.55
C LEU A 240 -8.27 12.10 -25.87
N ASN A 241 -7.78 11.40 -26.89
CA ASN A 241 -8.50 11.24 -28.17
C ASN A 241 -9.69 10.27 -28.00
N GLY A 242 -10.68 10.35 -28.89
CA GLY A 242 -11.91 9.55 -28.78
C GLY A 242 -11.69 8.02 -28.68
N LYS A 243 -10.63 7.50 -29.30
CA LYS A 243 -10.22 6.10 -29.18
C LYS A 243 -9.69 5.76 -27.78
N GLU A 244 -8.94 6.66 -27.15
CA GLU A 244 -8.36 6.48 -25.82
C GLU A 244 -9.43 6.52 -24.72
N ARG A 245 -10.51 7.29 -24.92
CA ARG A 245 -11.69 7.28 -24.01
C ARG A 245 -12.43 5.95 -24.06
N GLN A 246 -12.67 5.44 -25.27
CA GLN A 246 -13.30 4.13 -25.45
C GLN A 246 -12.42 3.01 -24.86
N GLU A 247 -11.09 3.11 -25.05
CA GLU A 247 -10.12 2.20 -24.45
C GLU A 247 -10.24 2.21 -22.91
N LEU A 248 -10.31 3.38 -22.28
CA LEU A 248 -10.46 3.55 -20.83
C LEU A 248 -11.77 2.95 -20.27
N GLU A 249 -12.86 2.97 -21.03
CA GLU A 249 -14.12 2.32 -20.66
C GLU A 249 -14.06 0.78 -20.80
N THR A 250 -13.30 0.27 -21.78
CA THR A 250 -13.20 -1.18 -22.06
C THR A 250 -12.14 -1.91 -21.23
N LEU A 251 -11.07 -1.23 -20.81
CA LEU A 251 -9.96 -1.84 -20.08
C LEU A 251 -10.38 -2.48 -18.73
N PRO A 252 -11.25 -1.86 -17.91
CA PRO A 252 -11.73 -2.48 -16.67
C PRO A 252 -12.40 -3.84 -16.89
N LEU A 253 -13.24 -3.95 -17.93
CA LEU A 253 -13.94 -5.20 -18.27
C LEU A 253 -12.95 -6.29 -18.71
N GLN A 254 -11.94 -5.92 -19.49
CA GLN A 254 -10.91 -6.86 -19.93
C GLN A 254 -9.99 -7.31 -18.79
N ILE A 255 -9.77 -6.44 -17.80
CA ILE A 255 -9.03 -6.78 -16.58
C ILE A 255 -9.85 -7.77 -15.75
N GLU A 256 -11.14 -7.49 -15.53
CA GLU A 256 -12.06 -8.37 -14.79
C GLU A 256 -12.18 -9.76 -15.43
N GLU A 257 -12.26 -9.85 -16.76
CA GLU A 257 -12.26 -11.13 -17.49
C GLU A 257 -10.97 -11.92 -17.25
N LEU A 258 -9.81 -11.27 -17.31
CA LEU A 258 -8.51 -11.90 -17.10
C LEU A 258 -8.28 -12.31 -15.63
N GLU A 259 -8.75 -11.50 -14.68
CA GLU A 259 -8.71 -11.82 -13.24
C GLU A 259 -9.60 -13.02 -12.92
N THR A 260 -10.78 -13.09 -13.53
CA THR A 260 -11.68 -14.25 -13.39
C THR A 260 -11.03 -15.51 -13.95
N GLU A 261 -10.43 -15.44 -15.14
CA GLU A 261 -9.71 -16.57 -15.74
C GLU A 261 -8.50 -17.00 -14.87
N GLN A 262 -7.77 -16.04 -14.29
CA GLN A 262 -6.65 -16.31 -13.37
C GLN A 262 -7.13 -17.04 -12.11
N ALA A 263 -8.24 -16.61 -11.52
CA ALA A 263 -8.83 -17.24 -10.35
C ALA A 263 -9.32 -18.67 -10.65
N ASP A 264 -9.99 -18.88 -11.78
CA ASP A 264 -10.47 -20.19 -12.20
C ASP A 264 -9.33 -21.19 -12.44
N ILE A 265 -8.24 -20.74 -13.09
CA ILE A 265 -7.05 -21.59 -13.27
C ILE A 265 -6.37 -21.86 -11.93
N GLY A 266 -6.30 -20.87 -11.03
CA GLY A 266 -5.78 -21.05 -9.67
C GLY A 266 -6.55 -22.11 -8.88
N ILE A 267 -7.89 -22.08 -8.93
CA ILE A 267 -8.75 -23.09 -8.32
C ILE A 267 -8.51 -24.46 -8.95
N ALA A 268 -8.43 -24.56 -10.28
CA ALA A 268 -8.18 -25.82 -10.96
C ALA A 268 -6.81 -26.42 -10.57
N MET A 269 -5.77 -25.59 -10.46
CA MET A 269 -4.43 -26.02 -10.06
C MET A 269 -4.29 -26.32 -8.56
N SER A 270 -5.22 -25.89 -7.72
CA SER A 270 -5.23 -26.27 -6.29
C SER A 270 -5.52 -27.76 -6.07
N ASN A 271 -6.01 -28.48 -7.10
CA ASN A 271 -6.31 -29.91 -7.03
C ASN A 271 -5.03 -30.76 -7.15
N PRO A 272 -4.63 -31.52 -6.09
CA PRO A 272 -3.42 -32.34 -6.12
C PRO A 272 -3.44 -33.49 -7.13
N ASP A 273 -4.63 -33.93 -7.54
CA ASP A 273 -4.80 -35.01 -8.53
C ASP A 273 -4.46 -34.55 -9.95
N LEU A 274 -4.53 -33.24 -10.23
CA LEU A 274 -4.19 -32.66 -11.53
C LEU A 274 -2.72 -32.92 -11.90
N TYR A 275 -1.81 -32.72 -10.94
CA TYR A 275 -0.37 -32.93 -11.15
C TYR A 275 0.03 -34.40 -11.28
N LYS A 276 -0.80 -35.32 -10.78
CA LYS A 276 -0.56 -36.77 -10.87
C LYS A 276 -1.13 -37.38 -12.15
N ASN A 277 -2.32 -36.94 -12.55
CA ASN A 277 -3.07 -37.58 -13.62
C ASN A 277 -2.88 -36.88 -14.97
N GLU A 278 -2.67 -35.55 -14.99
CA GLU A 278 -2.64 -34.74 -16.21
C GLU A 278 -1.51 -33.68 -16.19
N PRO A 279 -0.22 -34.10 -16.17
CA PRO A 279 0.91 -33.18 -16.04
C PRO A 279 1.06 -32.20 -17.22
N GLU A 280 0.65 -32.60 -18.44
CA GLU A 280 0.66 -31.70 -19.61
C GLU A 280 -0.38 -30.57 -19.46
N LEU A 281 -1.55 -30.88 -18.90
CA LEU A 281 -2.60 -29.89 -18.64
C LEU A 281 -2.16 -28.90 -17.56
N ALA A 282 -1.55 -29.38 -16.46
CA ALA A 282 -0.95 -28.54 -15.44
C ALA A 282 0.14 -27.59 -16.01
N ALA A 283 1.01 -28.09 -16.89
CA ALA A 283 2.03 -27.26 -17.54
C ALA A 283 1.41 -26.17 -18.43
N SER A 284 0.35 -26.50 -19.19
CA SER A 284 -0.38 -25.54 -20.01
C SER A 284 -1.10 -24.46 -19.19
N MET A 285 -1.69 -24.84 -18.05
CA MET A 285 -2.35 -23.93 -17.11
C MET A 285 -1.34 -22.98 -16.46
N GLN A 286 -0.17 -23.48 -16.07
CA GLN A 286 0.93 -22.66 -15.56
C GLN A 286 1.44 -21.65 -16.61
N ALA A 287 1.57 -22.09 -17.87
CA ALA A 287 1.94 -21.20 -18.97
C ALA A 287 0.86 -20.13 -19.21
N ARG A 288 -0.43 -20.50 -19.15
CA ARG A 288 -1.55 -19.57 -19.28
C ARG A 288 -1.59 -18.55 -18.14
N LEU A 289 -1.34 -18.95 -16.90
CA LEU A 289 -1.22 -18.03 -15.77
C LEU A 289 -0.10 -17.01 -15.95
N THR A 290 1.05 -17.45 -16.47
CA THR A 290 2.19 -16.56 -16.74
C THR A 290 1.82 -15.52 -17.80
N GLU A 291 1.12 -15.95 -18.86
CA GLU A 291 0.64 -15.06 -19.92
C GLU A 291 -0.41 -14.07 -19.38
N ILE A 292 -1.41 -14.54 -18.62
CA ILE A 292 -2.45 -13.69 -18.03
C ILE A 292 -1.82 -12.64 -17.10
N THR A 293 -0.83 -13.03 -16.30
CA THR A 293 -0.12 -12.11 -15.40
C THR A 293 0.55 -10.97 -16.17
N SER A 294 1.25 -11.29 -17.27
CA SER A 294 1.87 -10.30 -18.16
C SER A 294 0.82 -9.39 -18.83
N GLN A 295 -0.31 -9.95 -19.27
CA GLN A 295 -1.40 -9.18 -19.90
C GLN A 295 -2.09 -8.25 -18.92
N LEU A 296 -2.32 -8.69 -17.68
CA LEU A 296 -2.87 -7.87 -16.60
C LEU A 296 -1.94 -6.70 -16.29
N GLU A 297 -0.64 -6.95 -16.13
CA GLU A 297 0.35 -5.89 -15.88
C GLU A 297 0.32 -4.82 -16.99
N GLN A 298 0.34 -5.24 -18.26
CA GLN A 298 0.28 -4.30 -19.40
C GLN A 298 -1.02 -3.50 -19.44
N LYS A 299 -2.17 -4.16 -19.20
CA LYS A 299 -3.49 -3.49 -19.23
C LYS A 299 -3.66 -2.54 -18.07
N LEU A 300 -3.17 -2.88 -16.88
CA LEU A 300 -3.18 -2.02 -15.70
C LEU A 300 -2.31 -0.78 -15.91
N GLN A 301 -1.07 -0.95 -16.39
CA GLN A 301 -0.19 0.17 -16.75
C GLN A 301 -0.83 1.09 -17.79
N ARG A 302 -1.50 0.51 -18.80
CA ARG A 302 -2.19 1.27 -19.85
C ARG A 302 -3.40 2.01 -19.28
N TRP A 303 -4.18 1.37 -18.43
CA TRP A 303 -5.36 1.97 -17.79
C TRP A 303 -4.96 3.13 -16.88
N GLU A 304 -3.90 2.97 -16.09
CA GLU A 304 -3.34 4.01 -15.22
C GLU A 304 -2.83 5.23 -16.03
N LEU A 305 -2.10 4.98 -17.12
CA LEU A 305 -1.63 6.04 -18.01
C LEU A 305 -2.79 6.84 -18.62
N LEU A 306 -3.87 6.16 -19.04
CA LEU A 306 -5.04 6.81 -19.61
C LEU A 306 -5.84 7.57 -18.54
N LEU A 307 -5.97 7.02 -17.33
CA LEU A 307 -6.58 7.68 -16.18
C LEU A 307 -5.86 8.98 -15.83
N GLY A 308 -4.53 8.93 -15.67
CA GLY A 308 -3.73 10.12 -15.36
C GLY A 308 -3.81 11.22 -16.42
N ARG A 309 -3.98 10.84 -17.69
CA ARG A 309 -4.23 11.78 -18.80
C ARG A 309 -5.68 12.26 -18.91
N SER A 310 -6.63 11.59 -18.27
CA SER A 310 -8.04 12.00 -18.22
C SER A 310 -8.28 13.06 -17.15
N GLU A 311 -7.50 13.01 -16.07
CA GLU A 311 -7.60 13.89 -14.90
C GLU A 311 -6.77 15.19 -15.04
N SER A 312 -5.87 15.25 -16.03
CA SER A 312 -5.04 16.42 -16.39
C SER A 312 -5.70 17.34 -17.44
#